data_AF-A0A5C7G3C0-F1
#
_entry.id   AF-A0A5C7G3C0-F1
#
_cell.length_a   1.000
_cell.length_b   1.000
_cell.length_c   1.000
_cell.angle_alpha   90.00
_cell.angle_beta   90.00
_cell.angle_gamma   90.00
#
_symmetry.space_group_name_H-M   'P 1'
#
loop_
_entity.id
_entity.type
_entity.pdbx_description
1 polymer ?
#
loop_
_entity_poly.entity_id
_entity_poly.type
_entity_poly.pdbx_seq_one_letter_code
_entity_poly.pdbx_strand_id
1 'polypeptide(L)'
;MGSMARARMSYRLVRGTARRLAPGGDTYGGLHLPEVGEVGMTDSPDPKLDYITRLAVQATGADIGGISLLFKSQVWLPSHIGLNSSFFPRSGSFCDSAVADGKDWFEVEDASLDPRFAGNPLVTEAPYYRHYAAVPLRGESEHLLGNLWVMGTEPRKLDVAQAAQLRLMGRIVVDMLELRYCDPVTGMFNRAVFLQHLQRMLADHDGQTVTVGLVDLIGFRQVNDLFRRETGDRILRLMGKRLEGWVDGALFGHLGADQFVFALLSPPQDEPSWIKRLCAAIDQPFEVEPGNMHTLHARIGLRRQALPCEESAGGLLDTADIAASSVRQHQDVSAVHEYDAALMARARLRYELREAIRGALRFGHLEVHYQPQVDVARGRLIGLEALVRWRHPVYGLVGPAMFVPQAESSGRIFELDMHVLNLVCHDLMAWRARGREVPPVALNFSRASLMHTQIFSRLADILEATGVPGELLEFEVTESLLLDSPQLLHQRVSALRALGVRVAVDDFGTGYSNLDALNSFPFDRLKADRRFVHGVASDARTAGVFALIQGIAAVFDAELLCEGLEDEADLSWLAERGVHCVQGWYFSRAQPAPAIERVLQRFQEAQAAPLSVPEMRALLA
;
A
#
# COMPACT_ATOMS: atom_id res chain seq x y z
N MET A 1 29.38 17.07 48.04
CA MET A 1 28.23 16.18 48.30
C MET A 1 27.23 16.38 47.17
N GLY A 2 27.13 15.60 46.09
CA GLY A 2 27.52 14.22 45.75
C GLY A 2 26.32 13.59 45.01
N SER A 3 26.11 13.92 43.73
CA SER A 3 26.35 13.10 42.53
C SER A 3 25.67 11.71 42.53
N MET A 4 24.51 11.59 41.86
CA MET A 4 23.96 10.31 41.37
C MET A 4 24.11 10.28 39.84
N ALA A 5 25.22 9.71 39.38
CA ALA A 5 25.49 9.46 37.98
C ALA A 5 24.71 8.22 37.51
N ARG A 6 23.75 8.41 36.58
CA ARG A 6 23.13 7.32 35.82
C ARG A 6 24.13 6.81 34.78
N ALA A 7 24.64 5.60 35.00
CA ALA A 7 25.58 4.95 34.11
C ALA A 7 24.91 4.55 32.79
N ARG A 8 25.45 5.08 31.69
CA ARG A 8 25.33 4.57 30.32
C ARG A 8 25.82 3.12 30.27
N MET A 9 25.12 2.22 29.57
CA MET A 9 25.71 0.95 29.12
C MET A 9 25.42 0.71 27.64
N SER A 10 26.51 0.77 26.89
CA SER A 10 26.71 0.42 25.50
C SER A 10 26.71 -1.11 25.31
N TYR A 11 26.02 -1.61 24.29
CA TYR A 11 26.11 -3.02 23.90
C TYR A 11 27.33 -3.21 22.97
N ARG A 12 28.28 -4.03 23.44
CA ARG A 12 29.33 -4.66 22.62
C ARG A 12 28.98 -6.15 22.51
N LEU A 13 29.06 -6.72 21.30
CA LEU A 13 29.09 -8.17 21.10
C LEU A 13 30.24 -8.77 21.93
N VAL A 14 29.92 -9.74 22.79
CA VAL A 14 30.93 -10.48 23.56
C VAL A 14 31.38 -11.68 22.74
N ARG A 15 32.56 -11.55 22.10
CA ARG A 15 33.47 -12.68 21.86
C ARG A 15 34.13 -13.03 23.21
N GLY A 16 34.09 -14.30 23.59
CA GLY A 16 34.49 -14.76 24.92
C GLY A 16 35.98 -14.64 25.22
N THR A 17 36.31 -14.17 26.43
CA THR A 17 37.52 -14.53 27.18
C THR A 17 37.16 -14.61 28.66
N ALA A 18 37.44 -15.76 29.27
CA ALA A 18 37.13 -16.06 30.67
C ALA A 18 37.89 -15.16 31.66
N ARG A 19 37.19 -14.70 32.71
CA ARG A 19 37.82 -14.24 33.96
C ARG A 19 37.02 -14.77 35.16
N ARG A 20 37.70 -15.56 36.00
CA ARG A 20 37.22 -16.03 37.31
C ARG A 20 37.06 -14.84 38.26
N LEU A 21 35.94 -14.79 39.00
CA LEU A 21 35.86 -14.15 40.31
C LEU A 21 34.92 -14.98 41.21
N ALA A 22 35.38 -15.22 42.44
CA ALA A 22 34.73 -15.99 43.50
C ALA A 22 33.99 -15.05 44.49
N PRO A 23 33.51 -15.53 45.65
CA PRO A 23 32.12 -15.87 45.91
C PRO A 23 31.42 -14.81 46.76
N GLY A 24 30.13 -14.57 46.50
CA GLY A 24 29.28 -13.73 47.34
C GLY A 24 27.85 -14.22 47.21
N GLY A 25 27.35 -14.82 48.29
CA GLY A 25 26.00 -15.33 48.35
C GLY A 25 24.99 -14.19 48.42
N ASP A 26 23.88 -14.38 47.72
CA ASP A 26 22.58 -13.92 48.20
C ASP A 26 21.50 -14.91 47.76
N THR A 27 20.55 -15.06 48.65
CA THR A 27 19.56 -16.12 48.82
C THR A 27 18.53 -16.22 47.69
N TYR A 28 18.22 -17.45 47.27
CA TYR A 28 17.01 -17.76 46.48
C TYR A 28 15.77 -17.50 47.34
N GLY A 29 15.22 -16.29 47.24
CA GLY A 29 13.91 -15.92 47.77
C GLY A 29 12.80 -16.40 46.84
N GLY A 30 11.74 -16.97 47.44
CA GLY A 30 10.64 -17.70 46.81
C GLY A 30 10.19 -17.22 45.42
N LEU A 31 9.98 -18.19 44.54
CA LEU A 31 9.28 -18.04 43.25
C LEU A 31 7.86 -17.50 43.50
N HIS A 32 7.71 -16.18 43.48
CA HIS A 32 6.44 -15.53 43.19
C HIS A 32 6.43 -15.17 41.70
N LEU A 33 5.63 -15.91 40.94
CA LEU A 33 5.29 -15.62 39.55
C LEU A 33 4.49 -14.30 39.49
N PRO A 34 4.88 -13.32 38.66
CA PRO A 34 3.98 -12.20 38.36
C PRO A 34 2.80 -12.70 37.52
N GLU A 35 1.61 -12.18 37.81
CA GLU A 35 0.38 -12.45 37.04
C GLU A 35 0.59 -12.11 35.56
N VAL A 36 0.20 -13.06 34.72
CA VAL A 36 0.33 -13.05 33.27
C VAL A 36 -0.61 -11.99 32.68
N GLY A 37 -0.05 -10.88 32.20
CA GLY A 37 -0.70 -10.04 31.21
C GLY A 37 -0.70 -10.75 29.86
N GLU A 38 -1.88 -11.00 29.30
CA GLU A 38 -2.11 -11.73 28.05
C GLU A 38 -1.34 -11.16 26.85
N VAL A 39 -0.24 -11.81 26.48
CA VAL A 39 0.17 -11.98 25.07
C VAL A 39 0.50 -13.46 24.91
N GLY A 40 -0.55 -14.25 24.67
CA GLY A 40 -0.46 -15.69 24.54
C GLY A 40 0.43 -16.10 23.36
N MET A 41 1.61 -16.63 23.66
CA MET A 41 2.12 -17.77 22.88
C MET A 41 1.28 -18.99 23.25
N THR A 42 0.07 -19.09 22.70
CA THR A 42 -0.71 -20.32 22.71
C THR A 42 -0.39 -21.15 21.48
N ASP A 43 0.89 -21.36 21.21
CA ASP A 43 1.27 -22.47 20.34
C ASP A 43 1.06 -23.75 21.16
N SER A 44 0.14 -24.60 20.70
CA SER A 44 0.06 -25.97 21.21
C SER A 44 1.42 -26.66 21.02
N PRO A 45 1.84 -27.55 21.94
CA PRO A 45 3.10 -28.28 21.83
C PRO A 45 3.25 -28.88 20.44
N ASP A 46 4.38 -28.64 19.76
CA ASP A 46 4.60 -29.19 18.43
C ASP A 46 4.76 -30.72 18.55
N PRO A 47 3.83 -31.53 18.02
CA PRO A 47 3.87 -32.97 18.20
C PRO A 47 5.14 -33.62 17.64
N LYS A 48 5.80 -32.98 16.66
CA LYS A 48 7.06 -33.45 16.06
C LYS A 48 8.24 -33.15 16.99
N LEU A 49 8.29 -31.97 17.60
CA LEU A 49 9.33 -31.64 18.58
C LEU A 49 9.19 -32.51 19.83
N ASP A 50 7.96 -32.78 20.29
CA ASP A 50 7.69 -33.71 21.39
C ASP A 50 8.15 -35.15 21.11
N TYR A 51 8.08 -35.59 19.85
CA TYR A 51 8.62 -36.89 19.47
C TYR A 51 10.14 -36.94 19.63
N ILE A 52 10.85 -35.89 19.21
CA ILE A 52 12.30 -35.81 19.38
C ILE A 52 12.68 -35.70 20.87
N THR A 53 11.97 -34.89 21.65
CA THR A 53 12.18 -34.80 23.10
C THR A 53 11.96 -36.16 23.78
N ARG A 54 10.94 -36.92 23.36
CA ARG A 54 10.70 -38.29 23.89
C ARG A 54 11.85 -39.23 23.56
N LEU A 55 12.33 -39.20 22.32
CA LEU A 55 13.49 -39.99 21.92
C LEU A 55 14.76 -39.61 22.67
N ALA A 56 14.98 -38.32 22.92
CA ALA A 56 16.13 -37.83 23.69
C ALA A 56 16.12 -38.37 25.13
N VAL A 57 14.97 -38.29 25.81
CA VAL A 57 14.79 -38.82 27.16
C VAL A 57 14.99 -40.34 27.19
N GLN A 58 14.39 -41.08 26.25
CA GLN A 58 14.51 -42.53 26.17
C GLN A 58 15.93 -43.01 25.84
N ALA A 59 16.58 -42.41 24.84
CA ALA A 59 17.92 -42.80 24.39
C ALA A 59 18.99 -42.55 25.47
N THR A 60 18.83 -41.48 26.24
CA THR A 60 19.76 -41.13 27.33
C THR A 60 19.35 -41.74 28.67
N GLY A 61 18.19 -42.40 28.76
CA GLY A 61 17.60 -42.87 30.02
C GLY A 61 17.44 -41.76 31.06
N ALA A 62 17.15 -40.52 30.62
CA ALA A 62 16.92 -39.37 31.50
C ALA A 62 15.50 -39.41 32.10
N ASP A 63 15.29 -38.61 33.16
CA ASP A 63 13.96 -38.48 33.78
C ASP A 63 13.11 -37.45 33.06
N ILE A 64 13.74 -36.35 32.64
CA ILE A 64 13.10 -35.25 31.92
C ILE A 64 13.95 -34.76 30.77
N GLY A 65 13.34 -34.00 29.87
CA GLY A 65 14.04 -33.35 28.77
C GLY A 65 13.17 -32.31 28.09
N GLY A 66 13.79 -31.52 27.23
CA GLY A 66 13.10 -30.49 26.49
C GLY A 66 13.93 -29.87 25.38
N ILE A 67 13.24 -29.10 24.55
CA ILE A 67 13.84 -28.17 23.60
C ILE A 67 13.57 -26.79 24.16
N SER A 68 14.62 -26.00 24.36
CA SER A 68 14.53 -24.63 24.84
C SER A 68 14.89 -23.63 23.76
N LEU A 69 14.08 -22.59 23.61
CA LEU A 69 14.39 -21.41 22.81
C LEU A 69 14.70 -20.24 23.75
N LEU A 70 15.79 -19.55 23.48
CA LEU A 70 16.35 -18.56 24.40
C LEU A 70 15.99 -17.14 23.98
N PHE A 71 15.33 -16.41 24.87
CA PHE A 71 15.00 -14.99 24.71
C PHE A 71 15.82 -14.13 25.68
N LYS A 72 15.71 -12.80 25.62
CA LYS A 72 16.56 -11.88 26.41
C LYS A 72 16.50 -12.11 27.93
N SER A 73 15.30 -12.36 28.47
CA SER A 73 15.06 -12.52 29.92
C SER A 73 14.46 -13.88 30.31
N GLN A 74 14.05 -14.69 29.33
CA GLN A 74 13.29 -15.92 29.57
C GLN A 74 13.73 -17.05 28.63
N VAL A 75 13.48 -18.27 29.07
CA VAL A 75 13.58 -19.51 28.32
C VAL A 75 12.17 -19.99 28.05
N TRP A 76 11.85 -20.27 26.80
CA TRP A 76 10.60 -20.94 26.42
C TRP A 76 10.91 -22.38 26.04
N LEU A 77 10.03 -23.30 26.44
CA LEU A 77 10.08 -24.70 26.09
C LEU A 77 8.95 -25.02 25.10
N PRO A 78 9.18 -24.92 23.77
CA PRO A 78 8.22 -25.41 22.78
C PRO A 78 7.92 -26.92 22.90
N SER A 79 8.80 -27.67 23.56
CA SER A 79 8.62 -29.08 23.87
C SER A 79 9.32 -29.43 25.19
N HIS A 80 8.63 -30.17 26.06
CA HIS A 80 9.19 -30.67 27.31
C HIS A 80 8.47 -31.94 27.79
N ILE A 81 9.19 -32.77 28.55
CA ILE A 81 8.67 -33.98 29.18
C ILE A 81 9.00 -33.93 30.66
N GLY A 82 8.01 -34.18 31.52
CA GLY A 82 8.17 -34.24 32.97
C GLY A 82 8.33 -32.87 33.67
N LEU A 83 8.06 -31.77 32.95
CA LEU A 83 7.92 -30.43 33.52
C LEU A 83 6.48 -29.92 33.41
N ASN A 84 6.04 -29.16 34.40
CA ASN A 84 4.68 -28.57 34.46
C ASN A 84 4.62 -27.13 33.94
N SER A 85 5.75 -26.57 33.51
CA SER A 85 5.85 -25.18 33.04
C SER A 85 6.68 -25.12 31.76
N SER A 86 6.24 -24.30 30.82
CA SER A 86 6.90 -24.10 29.53
C SER A 86 7.76 -22.83 29.49
N PHE A 87 7.87 -22.09 30.59
CA PHE A 87 8.63 -20.84 30.68
C PHE A 87 9.47 -20.78 31.96
N PHE A 88 10.71 -20.32 31.84
CA PHE A 88 11.64 -20.16 32.96
C PHE A 88 12.44 -18.85 32.83
N PRO A 89 12.88 -18.24 33.94
CA PRO A 89 13.87 -17.17 33.88
C PRO A 89 15.15 -17.62 33.19
N ARG A 90 15.73 -16.78 32.34
CA ARG A 90 16.99 -17.10 31.65
C ARG A 90 18.19 -17.07 32.58
N SER A 91 18.26 -16.04 33.42
CA SER A 91 19.36 -15.86 34.37
C SER A 91 19.43 -17.03 35.34
N GLY A 92 20.62 -17.62 35.50
CA GLY A 92 20.85 -18.76 36.41
C GLY A 92 20.31 -20.11 35.90
N SER A 93 19.80 -20.18 34.67
CA SER A 93 19.33 -21.43 34.07
C SER A 93 20.49 -22.27 33.50
N PHE A 94 20.31 -23.58 33.49
CA PHE A 94 21.22 -24.53 32.84
C PHE A 94 21.34 -24.24 31.33
N CYS A 95 20.23 -23.88 30.67
CA CYS A 95 20.17 -23.57 29.24
C CYS A 95 21.00 -22.34 28.87
N ASP A 96 21.01 -21.30 29.71
CA ASP A 96 21.83 -20.09 29.48
C ASP A 96 23.32 -20.39 29.61
N SER A 97 23.70 -21.21 30.60
CA SER A 97 25.08 -21.63 30.81
C SER A 97 25.60 -22.53 29.68
N ALA A 98 24.77 -23.43 29.15
CA ALA A 98 25.12 -24.30 28.03
C ALA A 98 25.49 -23.49 26.78
N VAL A 99 24.78 -22.38 26.57
CA VAL A 99 25.03 -21.48 25.45
C VAL A 99 26.23 -20.58 25.69
N ALA A 100 26.39 -20.07 26.91
CA ALA A 100 27.50 -19.21 27.30
C ALA A 100 28.86 -19.93 27.21
N ASP A 101 28.89 -21.27 27.38
CA ASP A 101 30.12 -22.07 27.25
C ASP A 101 30.66 -22.09 25.79
N GLY A 102 29.80 -21.82 24.81
CA GLY A 102 30.20 -21.64 23.40
C GLY A 102 30.62 -22.93 22.68
N LYS A 103 30.52 -24.10 23.33
CA LYS A 103 30.79 -25.41 22.74
C LYS A 103 29.53 -26.02 22.12
N ASP A 104 29.70 -27.10 21.37
CA ASP A 104 28.64 -27.91 20.76
C ASP A 104 28.06 -28.98 21.72
N TRP A 105 28.61 -29.07 22.92
CA TRP A 105 28.20 -30.01 23.97
C TRP A 105 28.39 -29.39 25.34
N PHE A 106 27.38 -29.53 26.19
CA PHE A 106 27.44 -29.10 27.58
C PHE A 106 26.89 -30.21 28.48
N GLU A 107 27.64 -30.59 29.51
CA GLU A 107 27.23 -31.62 30.44
C GLU A 107 27.71 -31.31 31.85
N VAL A 108 26.82 -31.52 32.82
CA VAL A 108 27.04 -31.41 34.26
C VAL A 108 26.73 -32.77 34.85
N GLU A 109 27.78 -33.48 35.28
CA GLU A 109 27.67 -34.86 35.78
C GLU A 109 26.97 -34.91 37.15
N ASP A 110 27.23 -33.91 38.00
CA ASP A 110 26.54 -33.69 39.28
C ASP A 110 26.37 -32.19 39.58
N ALA A 111 25.15 -31.69 39.42
CA ALA A 111 24.76 -30.30 39.62
C ALA A 111 24.80 -29.88 41.09
N SER A 112 24.78 -30.82 42.04
CA SER A 112 24.96 -30.52 43.47
C SER A 112 26.40 -30.14 43.80
N LEU A 113 27.35 -30.56 42.97
CA LEU A 113 28.78 -30.24 43.09
C LEU A 113 29.19 -29.06 42.19
N ASP A 114 28.35 -28.66 41.23
CA ASP A 114 28.61 -27.52 40.35
C ASP A 114 28.24 -26.21 41.05
N PRO A 115 29.20 -25.31 41.33
CA PRO A 115 28.94 -24.07 42.07
C PRO A 115 27.96 -23.12 41.37
N ARG A 116 27.71 -23.30 40.07
CA ARG A 116 26.71 -22.52 39.31
C ARG A 116 25.28 -22.96 39.61
N PHE A 117 25.08 -24.24 39.94
CA PHE A 117 23.76 -24.86 40.00
C PHE A 117 23.42 -25.49 41.35
N ALA A 118 24.39 -25.67 42.25
CA ALA A 118 24.18 -26.31 43.54
C ALA A 118 23.09 -25.63 44.41
N GLY A 119 22.86 -24.33 44.22
CA GLY A 119 21.78 -23.58 44.88
C GLY A 119 20.49 -23.45 44.08
N ASN A 120 20.41 -23.99 42.85
CA ASN A 120 19.24 -23.88 41.98
C ASN A 120 18.09 -24.75 42.55
N PRO A 121 16.83 -24.26 42.59
CA PRO A 121 15.68 -25.02 43.07
C PRO A 121 15.51 -26.40 42.44
N LEU A 122 15.84 -26.56 41.16
CA LEU A 122 15.78 -27.87 40.48
C LEU A 122 16.76 -28.90 41.07
N VAL A 123 17.80 -28.44 41.76
CA VAL A 123 18.83 -29.27 42.41
C VAL A 123 18.56 -29.42 43.91
N THR A 124 18.09 -28.37 44.57
CA THR A 124 17.90 -28.33 46.03
C THR A 124 16.53 -28.82 46.49
N GLU A 125 15.53 -28.83 45.61
CA GLU A 125 14.17 -29.28 45.90
C GLU A 125 13.85 -30.59 45.17
N ALA A 126 12.85 -31.34 45.67
CA ALA A 126 12.43 -32.59 45.04
C ALA A 126 11.98 -32.33 43.58
N PRO A 127 12.41 -33.16 42.61
CA PRO A 127 12.99 -34.49 42.77
C PRO A 127 14.53 -34.52 42.87
N TYR A 128 15.18 -33.39 43.08
CA TYR A 128 16.63 -33.25 43.29
C TYR A 128 17.47 -33.63 42.07
N TYR A 129 17.29 -32.93 40.96
CA TYR A 129 18.04 -33.23 39.75
C TYR A 129 19.56 -33.04 39.95
N ARG A 130 20.33 -33.99 39.41
CA ARG A 130 21.79 -34.10 39.56
C ARG A 130 22.50 -34.04 38.22
N HIS A 131 21.96 -34.64 37.18
CA HIS A 131 22.60 -34.66 35.86
C HIS A 131 21.91 -33.71 34.90
N TYR A 132 22.67 -32.96 34.10
CA TYR A 132 22.16 -32.16 32.98
C TYR A 132 23.08 -32.31 31.77
N ALA A 133 22.51 -32.61 30.61
CA ALA A 133 23.23 -32.59 29.34
C ALA A 133 22.45 -31.81 28.28
N ALA A 134 23.16 -31.06 27.45
CA ALA A 134 22.57 -30.23 26.42
C ALA A 134 23.43 -30.14 25.16
N VAL A 135 22.75 -30.05 24.03
CA VAL A 135 23.29 -29.74 22.72
C VAL A 135 22.77 -28.35 22.33
N PRO A 136 23.63 -27.33 22.26
CA PRO A 136 23.25 -26.04 21.71
C PRO A 136 22.85 -26.17 20.24
N LEU A 137 21.67 -25.64 19.91
CA LEU A 137 21.07 -25.69 18.58
C LEU A 137 21.54 -24.44 17.83
N ARG A 138 22.48 -24.61 16.90
CA ARG A 138 23.01 -23.54 16.05
C ARG A 138 22.68 -23.85 14.60
N GLY A 139 22.12 -22.87 13.90
CA GLY A 139 21.84 -22.97 12.47
C GLY A 139 23.09 -22.79 11.60
N GLU A 140 22.94 -22.92 10.28
CA GLU A 140 24.04 -22.81 9.30
C GLU A 140 24.76 -21.44 9.34
N SER A 141 24.06 -20.39 9.78
CA SER A 141 24.60 -19.04 9.96
C SER A 141 25.27 -18.80 11.32
N GLU A 142 25.49 -19.86 12.11
CA GLU A 142 25.99 -19.84 13.50
C GLU A 142 25.06 -19.10 14.50
N HIS A 143 23.85 -18.71 14.04
CA HIS A 143 22.81 -18.18 14.92
C HIS A 143 22.32 -19.27 15.87
N LEU A 144 22.29 -18.92 17.16
CA LEU A 144 21.79 -19.79 18.22
C LEU A 144 20.26 -19.77 18.25
N LEU A 145 19.67 -20.92 17.95
CA LEU A 145 18.23 -21.16 18.06
C LEU A 145 17.83 -21.51 19.50
N GLY A 146 18.64 -22.30 20.20
CA GLY A 146 18.22 -22.86 21.49
C GLY A 146 19.10 -23.98 22.04
N ASN A 147 18.53 -24.88 22.83
CA ASN A 147 19.17 -26.14 23.25
C ASN A 147 18.19 -27.32 23.13
N LEU A 148 18.69 -28.50 22.76
CA LEU A 148 18.07 -29.78 23.09
C LEU A 148 18.75 -30.31 24.35
N TRP A 149 17.99 -30.59 25.40
CA TRP A 149 18.54 -30.93 26.70
C TRP A 149 17.78 -32.04 27.42
N VAL A 150 18.48 -32.74 28.31
CA VAL A 150 17.96 -33.82 29.18
C VAL A 150 18.48 -33.64 30.61
N MET A 151 17.70 -34.09 31.59
CA MET A 151 18.04 -33.98 33.01
C MET A 151 17.64 -35.25 33.79
N GLY A 152 18.44 -35.63 34.79
CA GLY A 152 18.22 -36.81 35.61
C GLY A 152 18.47 -36.58 37.10
N THR A 153 17.89 -37.42 37.93
CA THR A 153 17.93 -37.37 39.42
C THR A 153 19.14 -38.05 40.03
N GLU A 154 19.87 -38.85 39.24
CA GLU A 154 21.12 -39.49 39.66
C GLU A 154 22.34 -38.81 39.02
N PRO A 155 23.45 -38.63 39.77
CA PRO A 155 24.72 -38.21 39.18
C PRO A 155 25.21 -39.24 38.17
N ARG A 156 25.54 -38.80 36.96
CA ARG A 156 25.99 -39.70 35.89
C ARG A 156 26.73 -38.94 34.80
N LYS A 157 27.35 -39.70 33.91
CA LYS A 157 27.93 -39.20 32.66
C LYS A 157 27.33 -39.99 31.49
N LEU A 158 26.84 -39.29 30.48
CA LEU A 158 26.38 -39.96 29.26
C LEU A 158 27.55 -40.62 28.55
N ASP A 159 27.31 -41.84 28.07
CA ASP A 159 28.31 -42.53 27.26
C ASP A 159 28.42 -41.91 25.86
N VAL A 160 29.42 -42.36 25.10
CA VAL A 160 29.70 -41.83 23.75
C VAL A 160 28.52 -42.04 22.80
N ALA A 161 27.80 -43.15 22.92
CA ALA A 161 26.66 -43.47 22.06
C ALA A 161 25.45 -42.59 22.39
N GLN A 162 25.14 -42.42 23.68
CA GLN A 162 24.07 -41.55 24.16
C GLN A 162 24.33 -40.08 23.79
N ALA A 163 25.56 -39.60 23.97
CA ALA A 163 25.94 -38.24 23.58
C ALA A 163 25.89 -38.05 22.05
N ALA A 164 26.27 -39.07 21.26
CA ALA A 164 26.14 -39.02 19.80
C ALA A 164 24.68 -39.00 19.34
N GLN A 165 23.81 -39.80 19.96
CA GLN A 165 22.37 -39.81 19.68
C GLN A 165 21.72 -38.45 19.97
N LEU A 166 22.04 -37.84 21.12
CA LEU A 166 21.51 -36.52 21.47
C LEU A 166 21.99 -35.44 20.50
N ARG A 167 23.25 -35.48 20.04
CA ARG A 167 23.76 -34.57 19.00
C ARG A 167 23.06 -34.75 17.65
N LEU A 168 22.80 -35.98 17.23
CA LEU A 168 22.06 -36.26 15.99
C LEU A 168 20.63 -35.72 16.07
N MET A 169 19.95 -35.93 17.19
CA MET A 169 18.63 -35.36 17.43
C MET A 169 18.69 -33.83 17.44
N GLY A 170 19.73 -33.23 18.03
CA GLY A 170 19.96 -31.79 17.98
C GLY A 170 20.01 -31.25 16.55
N ARG A 171 20.71 -31.94 15.63
CA ARG A 171 20.72 -31.58 14.21
C ARG A 171 19.34 -31.65 13.56
N ILE A 172 18.58 -32.71 13.83
CA ILE A 172 17.20 -32.85 13.33
C ILE A 172 16.33 -31.68 13.85
N VAL A 173 16.48 -31.30 15.12
CA VAL A 173 15.76 -30.16 15.68
C VAL A 173 16.20 -28.86 15.01
N VAL A 174 17.49 -28.63 14.75
CA VAL A 174 17.97 -27.48 13.98
C VAL A 174 17.28 -27.43 12.62
N ASP A 175 17.31 -28.52 11.84
CA ASP A 175 16.69 -28.57 10.51
C ASP A 175 15.17 -28.27 10.58
N MET A 176 14.48 -28.83 11.58
CA MET A 176 13.04 -28.60 11.79
C MET A 176 12.74 -27.15 12.18
N LEU A 177 13.57 -26.55 13.04
CA LEU A 177 13.43 -25.16 13.45
C LEU A 177 13.79 -24.21 12.30
N GLU A 178 14.86 -24.45 11.55
CA GLU A 178 15.23 -23.60 10.41
C GLU A 178 14.12 -23.57 9.35
N LEU A 179 13.52 -24.73 9.02
CA LEU A 179 12.37 -24.80 8.10
C LEU A 179 11.11 -24.08 8.64
N ARG A 180 11.00 -23.91 9.96
CA ARG A 180 9.84 -23.28 10.61
C ARG A 180 10.05 -21.78 10.87
N TYR A 181 11.29 -21.34 11.08
CA TYR A 181 11.60 -19.99 11.55
C TYR A 181 12.32 -19.12 10.50
N CYS A 182 13.02 -19.73 9.54
CA CYS A 182 13.77 -19.02 8.50
C CYS A 182 13.23 -19.33 7.10
N ASP A 183 13.53 -18.44 6.18
CA ASP A 183 13.38 -18.70 4.75
C ASP A 183 14.53 -19.60 4.25
N PRO A 184 14.25 -20.70 3.54
CA PRO A 184 15.25 -21.70 3.18
C PRO A 184 16.25 -21.23 2.12
N VAL A 185 15.91 -20.17 1.36
CA VAL A 185 16.81 -19.65 0.32
C VAL A 185 17.83 -18.72 0.96
N THR A 186 17.36 -17.78 1.78
CA THR A 186 18.12 -16.64 2.29
C THR A 186 18.69 -16.84 3.69
N GLY A 187 18.10 -17.73 4.50
CA GLY A 187 18.43 -17.92 5.91
C GLY A 187 17.87 -16.84 6.84
N MET A 188 17.15 -15.85 6.30
CA MET A 188 16.55 -14.73 7.06
C MET A 188 15.25 -15.17 7.75
N PHE A 189 14.76 -14.40 8.73
CA PHE A 189 13.48 -14.71 9.36
C PHE A 189 12.34 -14.73 8.34
N ASN A 190 11.49 -15.74 8.43
CA ASN A 190 10.27 -15.75 7.63
C ASN A 190 9.25 -14.74 8.18
N ARG A 191 8.15 -14.52 7.45
CA ARG A 191 7.10 -13.55 7.81
C ARG A 191 6.60 -13.69 9.25
N ALA A 192 6.33 -14.91 9.70
CA ALA A 192 5.74 -15.15 11.01
C ALA A 192 6.69 -14.71 12.14
N VAL A 193 7.96 -15.09 12.01
CA VAL A 193 9.00 -14.79 13.00
C VAL A 193 9.37 -13.32 13.00
N PHE A 194 9.50 -12.72 11.82
CA PHE A 194 9.74 -11.27 11.70
C PHE A 194 8.66 -10.46 12.43
N LEU A 195 7.39 -10.77 12.20
CA LEU A 195 6.28 -10.07 12.85
C LEU A 195 6.28 -10.25 14.38
N GLN A 196 6.63 -11.43 14.87
CA GLN A 196 6.74 -11.68 16.31
C GLN A 196 7.86 -10.84 16.95
N HIS A 197 9.05 -10.82 16.34
CA HIS A 197 10.18 -10.02 16.83
C HIS A 197 9.89 -8.52 16.72
N LEU A 198 9.22 -8.08 15.65
CA LEU A 198 8.78 -6.71 15.50
C LEU A 198 7.77 -6.34 16.61
N GLN A 199 6.75 -7.16 16.86
CA GLN A 199 5.74 -6.89 17.90
C GLN A 199 6.39 -6.75 19.28
N ARG A 200 7.38 -7.58 19.57
CA ARG A 200 8.17 -7.45 20.81
C ARG A 200 8.97 -6.16 20.86
N MET A 201 9.60 -5.78 19.75
CA MET A 201 10.33 -4.52 19.66
C MET A 201 9.42 -3.29 19.84
N LEU A 202 8.15 -3.37 19.44
CA LEU A 202 7.16 -2.31 19.71
C LEU A 202 6.80 -2.20 21.20
N ALA A 203 6.76 -3.33 21.91
CA ALA A 203 6.37 -3.39 23.33
C ALA A 203 7.52 -3.08 24.30
N ASP A 204 8.76 -3.46 23.96
CA ASP A 204 9.92 -3.37 24.86
C ASP A 204 10.63 -1.99 24.86
N HIS A 205 10.19 -1.05 24.01
CA HIS A 205 10.91 0.20 23.75
C HIS A 205 10.01 1.46 23.81
N ASP A 206 10.02 2.16 24.94
CA ASP A 206 9.32 3.44 25.09
C ASP A 206 10.17 4.65 24.66
N GLY A 207 9.52 5.66 24.06
CA GLY A 207 10.14 6.94 23.71
C GLY A 207 11.14 6.88 22.55
N GLN A 208 11.14 5.79 21.77
CA GLN A 208 11.97 5.63 20.58
C GLN A 208 11.11 5.67 19.31
N THR A 209 11.76 5.74 18.14
CA THR A 209 11.08 5.62 16.84
C THR A 209 11.50 4.32 16.19
N VAL A 210 10.54 3.52 15.75
CA VAL A 210 10.79 2.35 14.92
C VAL A 210 10.56 2.71 13.45
N THR A 211 11.45 2.26 12.57
CA THR A 211 11.26 2.33 11.12
C THR A 211 11.13 0.92 10.59
N VAL A 212 9.97 0.58 10.04
CA VAL A 212 9.72 -0.67 9.32
C VAL A 212 9.87 -0.40 7.83
N GLY A 213 10.60 -1.26 7.12
CA GLY A 213 10.79 -1.16 5.68
C GLY A 213 10.43 -2.45 4.97
N LEU A 214 9.76 -2.32 3.82
CA LEU A 214 9.54 -3.41 2.87
C LEU A 214 10.29 -3.11 1.57
N VAL A 215 11.02 -4.09 1.07
CA VAL A 215 11.86 -4.02 -0.13
C VAL A 215 11.35 -5.05 -1.13
N ASP A 216 10.81 -4.58 -2.26
CA ASP A 216 10.24 -5.38 -3.34
C ASP A 216 11.13 -5.29 -4.59
N LEU A 217 11.76 -6.40 -5.01
CA LEU A 217 12.70 -6.39 -6.14
C LEU A 217 11.97 -6.29 -7.50
N ILE A 218 12.34 -5.31 -8.30
CA ILE A 218 11.77 -5.09 -9.63
C ILE A 218 12.46 -6.00 -10.64
N GLY A 219 11.67 -6.76 -11.41
CA GLY A 219 12.17 -7.57 -12.53
C GLY A 219 12.76 -8.93 -12.11
N PHE A 220 12.68 -9.31 -10.83
CA PHE A 220 13.21 -10.60 -10.36
C PHE A 220 12.57 -11.82 -11.06
N ARG A 221 11.27 -11.73 -11.40
CA ARG A 221 10.61 -12.77 -12.20
C ARG A 221 11.28 -12.99 -13.57
N GLN A 222 11.67 -11.90 -14.25
CA GLN A 222 12.33 -11.97 -15.55
C GLN A 222 13.70 -12.62 -15.43
N VAL A 223 14.42 -12.37 -14.33
CA VAL A 223 15.67 -13.07 -14.02
C VAL A 223 15.45 -14.57 -13.87
N ASN A 224 14.40 -15.00 -13.16
CA ASN A 224 14.07 -16.42 -13.03
C ASN A 224 13.70 -17.08 -14.37
N ASP A 225 12.97 -16.35 -15.21
CA ASP A 225 12.56 -16.82 -16.53
C ASP A 225 13.75 -16.96 -17.50
N LEU A 226 14.73 -16.05 -17.41
CA LEU A 226 15.89 -16.00 -18.30
C LEU A 226 17.06 -16.89 -17.85
N PHE A 227 17.37 -16.92 -16.54
CA PHE A 227 18.61 -17.51 -16.01
C PHE A 227 18.38 -18.73 -15.10
N ARG A 228 17.16 -19.26 -15.06
CA ARG A 228 16.72 -20.40 -14.22
C ARG A 228 16.69 -20.09 -12.72
N ARG A 229 15.95 -20.92 -11.98
CA ARG A 229 15.69 -20.74 -10.53
C ARG A 229 16.95 -20.77 -9.66
N GLU A 230 17.94 -21.60 -9.98
CA GLU A 230 19.18 -21.69 -9.19
C GLU A 230 19.94 -20.35 -9.15
N THR A 231 19.94 -19.61 -10.27
CA THR A 231 20.54 -18.27 -10.35
C THR A 231 19.74 -17.27 -9.53
N GLY A 232 18.41 -17.35 -9.59
CA GLY A 232 17.50 -16.55 -8.75
C GLY A 232 17.76 -16.75 -7.27
N ASP A 233 17.85 -18.01 -6.80
CA ASP A 233 18.14 -18.34 -5.40
C ASP A 233 19.51 -17.81 -4.97
N ARG A 234 20.52 -17.88 -5.84
CA ARG A 234 21.84 -17.29 -5.58
C ARG A 234 21.76 -15.77 -5.42
N ILE A 235 20.97 -15.10 -6.26
CA ILE A 235 20.76 -13.64 -6.17
C ILE A 235 20.04 -13.30 -4.86
N LEU A 236 19.00 -14.03 -4.47
CA LEU A 236 18.29 -13.80 -3.20
C LEU A 236 19.24 -13.96 -2.00
N ARG A 237 20.10 -14.99 -1.99
CA ARG A 237 21.14 -15.15 -0.95
C ARG A 237 22.10 -13.97 -0.87
N LEU A 238 22.58 -13.50 -2.02
CA LEU A 238 23.50 -12.36 -2.08
C LEU A 238 22.79 -11.07 -1.65
N MET A 239 21.53 -10.89 -2.03
CA MET A 239 20.72 -9.74 -1.62
C MET A 239 20.51 -9.74 -0.10
N GLY A 240 20.13 -10.87 0.48
CA GLY A 240 20.00 -11.03 1.94
C GLY A 240 21.27 -10.61 2.67
N LYS A 241 22.43 -11.12 2.24
CA LYS A 241 23.74 -10.74 2.81
C LYS A 241 24.05 -9.25 2.68
N ARG A 242 23.67 -8.61 1.57
CA ARG A 242 23.86 -7.16 1.38
C ARG A 242 22.98 -6.33 2.30
N LEU A 243 21.73 -6.75 2.50
CA LEU A 243 20.80 -6.11 3.42
C LEU A 243 21.28 -6.25 4.88
N GLU A 244 21.72 -7.43 5.29
CA GLU A 244 22.29 -7.65 6.63
C GLU A 244 23.56 -6.84 6.86
N GLY A 245 24.41 -6.69 5.83
CA GLY A 245 25.64 -5.89 5.90
C GLY A 245 25.43 -4.37 5.82
N TRP A 246 24.21 -3.90 5.51
CA TRP A 246 23.95 -2.46 5.31
C TRP A 246 23.85 -1.70 6.64
N VAL A 247 23.27 -2.31 7.68
CA VAL A 247 23.08 -1.68 8.98
C VAL A 247 23.09 -2.69 10.12
N ASP A 248 23.84 -2.37 11.17
CA ASP A 248 23.90 -3.18 12.39
C ASP A 248 22.65 -2.97 13.26
N GLY A 249 22.18 -4.05 13.91
CA GLY A 249 21.11 -3.98 14.91
C GLY A 249 19.69 -3.86 14.34
N ALA A 250 19.52 -3.99 13.03
CA ALA A 250 18.21 -4.19 12.41
C ALA A 250 17.71 -5.62 12.57
N LEU A 251 16.40 -5.76 12.66
CA LEU A 251 15.70 -7.01 12.41
C LEU A 251 15.53 -7.15 10.89
N PHE A 252 15.80 -8.32 10.33
CA PHE A 252 15.61 -8.58 8.90
C PHE A 252 14.78 -9.84 8.66
N GLY A 253 14.04 -9.87 7.55
CA GLY A 253 13.29 -11.05 7.13
C GLY A 253 13.13 -11.15 5.61
N HIS A 254 12.82 -12.34 5.14
CA HIS A 254 12.42 -12.62 3.76
C HIS A 254 10.98 -13.16 3.78
N LEU A 255 10.04 -12.43 3.19
CA LEU A 255 8.62 -12.79 3.18
C LEU A 255 8.29 -13.84 2.11
N GLY A 256 9.24 -14.07 1.19
CA GLY A 256 9.13 -14.98 0.06
C GLY A 256 9.19 -14.25 -1.27
N ALA A 257 9.44 -15.02 -2.34
CA ALA A 257 9.62 -14.53 -3.71
C ALA A 257 10.73 -13.48 -3.84
N ASP A 258 10.35 -12.21 -4.01
CA ASP A 258 11.20 -11.04 -4.23
C ASP A 258 11.09 -10.00 -3.10
N GLN A 259 10.50 -10.37 -1.96
CA GLN A 259 10.15 -9.43 -0.89
C GLN A 259 10.99 -9.61 0.38
N PHE A 260 11.77 -8.60 0.71
CA PHE A 260 12.54 -8.50 1.95
C PHE A 260 11.93 -7.45 2.89
N VAL A 261 12.17 -7.62 4.19
CA VAL A 261 11.71 -6.69 5.21
C VAL A 261 12.79 -6.39 6.22
N PHE A 262 12.75 -5.19 6.78
CA PHE A 262 13.61 -4.82 7.90
C PHE A 262 12.87 -3.97 8.92
N ALA A 263 13.36 -3.96 10.16
CA ALA A 263 12.90 -3.04 11.18
C ALA A 263 14.08 -2.50 12.00
N LEU A 264 14.12 -1.18 12.15
CA LEU A 264 15.20 -0.42 12.78
C LEU A 264 14.66 0.38 13.96
N LEU A 265 15.31 0.25 15.12
CA LEU A 265 15.02 1.06 16.29
C LEU A 265 15.94 2.27 16.34
N SER A 266 15.38 3.46 16.51
CA SER A 266 16.10 4.73 16.54
C SER A 266 17.02 4.89 15.31
N PRO A 267 16.43 5.02 14.10
CA PRO A 267 17.21 5.18 12.88
C PRO A 267 18.21 6.36 12.99
N PRO A 268 19.34 6.32 12.26
CA PRO A 268 20.31 7.41 12.28
C PRO A 268 19.63 8.76 12.00
N GLN A 269 19.98 9.79 12.79
CA GLN A 269 19.40 11.14 12.70
C GLN A 269 19.66 11.81 11.32
N ASP A 270 20.65 11.33 10.57
CA ASP A 270 20.94 11.77 9.21
C ASP A 270 20.17 10.90 8.19
N GLU A 271 18.88 11.19 8.09
CA GLU A 271 17.91 10.45 7.29
C GLU A 271 18.32 10.21 5.82
N PRO A 272 18.86 11.20 5.08
CA PRO A 272 19.21 11.00 3.67
C PRO A 272 20.37 10.02 3.47
N SER A 273 21.25 9.82 4.45
CA SER A 273 22.49 9.05 4.24
C SER A 273 22.29 7.55 4.38
N TRP A 274 21.44 7.08 5.29
CA TRP A 274 21.20 5.64 5.45
C TRP A 274 20.29 5.07 4.34
N ILE A 275 19.32 5.84 3.87
CA ILE A 275 18.47 5.49 2.71
C ILE A 275 19.31 5.39 1.44
N LYS A 276 20.21 6.35 1.19
CA LYS A 276 21.13 6.28 0.05
C LYS A 276 22.04 5.06 0.11
N ARG A 277 22.53 4.69 1.30
CA ARG A 277 23.31 3.46 1.48
C ARG A 277 22.50 2.19 1.21
N LEU A 278 21.20 2.19 1.53
CA LEU A 278 20.30 1.07 1.22
C LEU A 278 20.14 0.88 -0.28
N CYS A 279 19.76 1.95 -0.99
CA CYS A 279 19.62 1.90 -2.45
C CYS A 279 20.94 1.48 -3.11
N ALA A 280 22.08 2.03 -2.67
CA ALA A 280 23.39 1.67 -3.20
C ALA A 280 23.79 0.21 -2.91
N ALA A 281 23.33 -0.39 -1.80
CA ALA A 281 23.55 -1.80 -1.53
C ALA A 281 22.72 -2.70 -2.45
N ILE A 282 21.46 -2.32 -2.71
CA ILE A 282 20.55 -3.06 -3.59
C ILE A 282 21.00 -2.96 -5.04
N ASP A 283 21.29 -1.75 -5.52
CA ASP A 283 21.64 -1.44 -6.92
C ASP A 283 23.06 -1.90 -7.31
N GLN A 284 23.78 -2.60 -6.42
CA GLN A 284 25.05 -3.22 -6.79
C GLN A 284 24.81 -4.35 -7.83
N PRO A 285 25.58 -4.41 -8.93
CA PRO A 285 25.43 -5.48 -9.91
C PRO A 285 25.71 -6.87 -9.31
N PHE A 286 25.02 -7.89 -9.82
CA PHE A 286 25.24 -9.30 -9.50
C PHE A 286 25.81 -10.01 -10.73
N GLU A 287 26.71 -10.97 -10.51
CA GLU A 287 27.15 -11.85 -11.58
C GLU A 287 26.08 -12.95 -11.77
N VAL A 288 25.45 -12.99 -12.96
CA VAL A 288 24.45 -14.01 -13.33
C VAL A 288 25.12 -15.20 -14.03
N GLU A 289 26.08 -14.92 -14.90
CA GLU A 289 26.96 -15.88 -15.58
C GLU A 289 28.40 -15.34 -15.53
N PRO A 290 29.43 -16.18 -15.72
CA PRO A 290 30.82 -15.72 -15.73
C PRO A 290 31.03 -14.52 -16.68
N GLY A 291 31.31 -13.35 -16.10
CA GLY A 291 31.52 -12.10 -16.84
C GLY A 291 30.26 -11.34 -17.27
N ASN A 292 29.06 -11.78 -16.90
CA ASN A 292 27.80 -11.08 -17.18
C ASN A 292 27.20 -10.49 -15.89
N MET A 293 27.16 -9.16 -15.82
CA MET A 293 26.68 -8.41 -14.65
C MET A 293 25.26 -7.90 -14.89
N HIS A 294 24.36 -8.22 -13.97
CA HIS A 294 22.98 -7.74 -13.99
C HIS A 294 22.68 -6.95 -12.72
N THR A 295 22.12 -5.76 -12.87
CA THR A 295 21.64 -4.95 -11.73
C THR A 295 20.16 -5.18 -11.52
N LEU A 296 19.75 -5.33 -10.25
CA LEU A 296 18.35 -5.30 -9.84
C LEU A 296 18.09 -4.01 -9.06
N HIS A 297 16.87 -3.52 -9.18
CA HIS A 297 16.38 -2.36 -8.43
C HIS A 297 15.25 -2.79 -7.52
N ALA A 298 14.94 -1.98 -6.50
CA ALA A 298 13.84 -2.26 -5.58
C ALA A 298 12.89 -1.07 -5.42
N ARG A 299 11.63 -1.39 -5.13
CA ARG A 299 10.67 -0.46 -4.52
C ARG A 299 10.77 -0.61 -3.02
N ILE A 300 11.01 0.49 -2.33
CA ILE A 300 11.22 0.47 -0.89
C ILE A 300 10.15 1.32 -0.24
N GLY A 301 9.31 0.70 0.58
CA GLY A 301 8.31 1.38 1.39
C GLY A 301 8.77 1.50 2.82
N LEU A 302 8.71 2.69 3.40
CA LEU A 302 9.09 2.92 4.80
C LEU A 302 7.88 3.34 5.63
N ARG A 303 7.79 2.84 6.86
CA ARG A 303 6.82 3.29 7.87
C ARG A 303 7.57 3.62 9.15
N ARG A 304 7.58 4.90 9.53
CA ARG A 304 8.08 5.34 10.83
C ARG A 304 6.97 5.46 11.84
N GLN A 305 7.24 5.02 13.05
CA GLN A 305 6.27 5.07 14.14
C GLN A 305 6.99 5.43 15.45
N ALA A 306 6.53 6.49 16.10
CA ALA A 306 6.94 6.80 17.46
C ALA A 306 6.32 5.79 18.43
N LEU A 307 7.09 5.40 19.44
CA LEU A 307 6.67 4.48 20.49
C LEU A 307 6.27 5.24 21.75
N PRO A 308 5.18 4.84 22.46
CA PRO A 308 4.45 3.58 22.28
C PRO A 308 3.55 3.57 21.02
N CYS A 309 3.44 2.40 20.39
CA CYS A 309 2.61 2.20 19.20
C CYS A 309 1.30 1.48 19.57
N GLU A 310 0.16 2.04 19.15
CA GLU A 310 -1.15 1.40 19.30
C GLU A 310 -1.46 0.40 18.16
N GLU A 311 -0.77 0.53 17.02
CA GLU A 311 -0.91 -0.38 15.86
C GLU A 311 -0.13 -1.69 16.08
N SER A 312 -0.62 -2.79 15.52
CA SER A 312 0.10 -4.07 15.53
C SER A 312 1.29 -4.06 14.56
N ALA A 313 2.28 -4.92 14.80
CA ALA A 313 3.41 -5.16 13.90
C ALA A 313 2.96 -5.50 12.47
N GLY A 314 1.85 -6.25 12.33
CA GLY A 314 1.23 -6.55 11.04
C GLY A 314 0.75 -5.28 10.33
N GLY A 315 0.05 -4.40 11.06
CA GLY A 315 -0.43 -3.13 10.50
C GLY A 315 0.70 -2.21 10.03
N LEU A 316 1.81 -2.14 10.77
CA LEU A 316 2.99 -1.38 10.33
C LEU A 316 3.63 -1.96 9.08
N LEU A 317 3.71 -3.29 8.99
CA LEU A 317 4.25 -3.98 7.82
C LEU A 317 3.36 -3.80 6.58
N ASP A 318 2.05 -3.96 6.72
CA ASP A 318 1.08 -3.74 5.64
C ASP A 318 1.14 -2.27 5.16
N THR A 319 1.41 -1.35 6.08
CA THR A 319 1.60 0.06 5.76
C THR A 319 2.88 0.32 4.96
N ALA A 320 3.98 -0.35 5.32
CA ALA A 320 5.23 -0.29 4.55
C ALA A 320 5.07 -0.94 3.15
N ASP A 321 4.32 -2.05 3.03
CA ASP A 321 4.00 -2.67 1.75
C ASP A 321 3.26 -1.70 0.81
N ILE A 322 2.24 -1.02 1.33
CA ILE A 322 1.49 -0.04 0.54
C ILE A 322 2.36 1.15 0.12
N ALA A 323 3.27 1.59 0.98
CA ALA A 323 4.26 2.60 0.61
C ALA A 323 5.15 2.12 -0.54
N ALA A 324 5.66 0.88 -0.48
CA ALA A 324 6.49 0.28 -1.54
C ALA A 324 5.72 0.16 -2.86
N SER A 325 4.48 -0.35 -2.78
CA SER A 325 3.56 -0.51 -3.92
C SER A 325 3.14 0.81 -4.57
N SER A 326 3.27 1.93 -3.87
CA SER A 326 2.94 3.25 -4.43
C SER A 326 4.04 3.84 -5.31
N VAL A 327 5.25 3.28 -5.26
CA VAL A 327 6.36 3.65 -6.12
C VAL A 327 6.01 3.22 -7.55
N ARG A 328 5.77 4.19 -8.43
CA ARG A 328 5.43 3.93 -9.85
C ARG A 328 6.57 3.21 -10.58
N GLN A 329 6.24 2.39 -11.59
CA GLN A 329 7.21 1.66 -12.41
C GLN A 329 7.91 2.54 -13.47
N HIS A 330 9.17 2.17 -13.73
CA HIS A 330 10.20 2.70 -14.65
C HIS A 330 11.12 3.78 -14.10
N GLN A 331 11.97 3.38 -13.15
CA GLN A 331 13.24 4.05 -12.91
C GLN A 331 14.36 3.01 -12.93
N ASP A 332 15.48 3.32 -13.58
CA ASP A 332 16.71 2.50 -13.59
C ASP A 332 17.49 2.59 -12.27
N VAL A 333 16.77 2.83 -11.15
CA VAL A 333 17.33 3.03 -9.80
C VAL A 333 16.32 2.57 -8.74
N SER A 334 16.83 2.13 -7.58
CA SER A 334 15.98 1.82 -6.43
C SER A 334 15.34 3.08 -5.85
N ALA A 335 14.02 3.05 -5.64
CA ALA A 335 13.25 4.20 -5.19
C ALA A 335 12.59 3.92 -3.82
N VAL A 336 12.65 4.91 -2.95
CA VAL A 336 12.14 4.84 -1.57
C VAL A 336 10.98 5.80 -1.41
N HIS A 337 9.88 5.32 -0.84
CA HIS A 337 8.73 6.14 -0.47
C HIS A 337 8.39 5.88 0.99
N GLU A 338 8.39 6.93 1.79
CA GLU A 338 7.89 6.87 3.16
C GLU A 338 6.38 7.01 3.17
N TYR A 339 5.76 6.22 4.04
CA TYR A 339 4.34 6.24 4.28
C TYR A 339 3.92 7.60 4.85
N ASP A 340 3.07 8.29 4.09
CA ASP A 340 2.27 9.42 4.52
C ASP A 340 0.80 8.96 4.59
N ALA A 341 0.04 9.35 5.61
CA ALA A 341 -1.39 9.05 5.77
C ALA A 341 -2.22 9.42 4.52
N ALA A 342 -1.79 10.43 3.76
CA ALA A 342 -2.40 10.79 2.48
C ALA A 342 -2.31 9.68 1.41
N LEU A 343 -1.30 8.82 1.47
CA LEU A 343 -1.07 7.72 0.53
C LEU A 343 -2.04 6.56 0.74
N MET A 344 -2.28 6.19 2.02
CA MET A 344 -3.27 5.20 2.44
C MET A 344 -4.68 5.62 2.02
N ALA A 345 -5.03 6.88 2.26
CA ALA A 345 -6.32 7.43 1.86
C ALA A 345 -6.53 7.29 0.35
N ARG A 346 -5.51 7.59 -0.47
CA ARG A 346 -5.58 7.41 -1.93
C ARG A 346 -5.66 5.95 -2.37
N ALA A 347 -4.90 5.05 -1.75
CA ALA A 347 -4.94 3.62 -2.06
C ALA A 347 -6.30 2.99 -1.74
N ARG A 348 -6.85 3.34 -0.58
CA ARG A 348 -8.19 2.94 -0.18
C ARG A 348 -9.26 3.51 -1.12
N LEU A 349 -9.17 4.80 -1.44
CA LEU A 349 -10.08 5.46 -2.37
C LEU A 349 -10.05 4.80 -3.76
N ARG A 350 -8.87 4.38 -4.26
CA ARG A 350 -8.75 3.62 -5.53
C ARG A 350 -9.48 2.29 -5.48
N TYR A 351 -9.35 1.54 -4.38
CA TYR A 351 -10.03 0.26 -4.21
C TYR A 351 -11.54 0.46 -4.11
N GLU A 352 -11.99 1.39 -3.26
CA GLU A 352 -13.40 1.69 -3.05
C GLU A 352 -14.07 2.18 -4.35
N LEU A 353 -13.40 3.03 -5.14
CA LEU A 353 -13.89 3.50 -6.44
C LEU A 353 -14.07 2.34 -7.42
N ARG A 354 -13.09 1.42 -7.50
CA ARG A 354 -13.15 0.24 -8.37
C ARG A 354 -14.37 -0.62 -8.06
N GLU A 355 -14.62 -0.85 -6.78
CA GLU A 355 -15.74 -1.66 -6.34
C GLU A 355 -17.07 -0.91 -6.51
N ALA A 356 -17.08 0.42 -6.35
CA ALA A 356 -18.24 1.24 -6.69
C ALA A 356 -18.60 1.20 -8.19
N ILE A 357 -17.62 1.25 -9.10
CA ILE A 357 -17.83 1.09 -10.55
C ILE A 357 -18.45 -0.28 -10.88
N ARG A 358 -18.08 -1.32 -10.12
CA ARG A 358 -18.64 -2.68 -10.23
C ARG A 358 -20.02 -2.85 -9.58
N GLY A 359 -20.56 -1.80 -8.96
CA GLY A 359 -21.88 -1.82 -8.33
C GLY A 359 -21.92 -2.28 -6.88
N ALA A 360 -20.78 -2.36 -6.17
CA ALA A 360 -20.74 -2.73 -4.77
C ALA A 360 -21.21 -1.59 -3.84
N LEU A 361 -22.52 -1.56 -3.53
CA LEU A 361 -23.19 -0.50 -2.77
C LEU A 361 -22.56 -0.16 -1.41
N ARG A 362 -21.84 -1.09 -0.77
CA ARG A 362 -21.13 -0.85 0.50
C ARG A 362 -20.04 0.24 0.40
N PHE A 363 -19.55 0.52 -0.81
CA PHE A 363 -18.58 1.57 -1.10
C PHE A 363 -19.22 2.81 -1.73
N GLY A 364 -20.55 2.91 -1.63
CA GLY A 364 -21.32 3.97 -2.27
C GLY A 364 -21.72 3.64 -3.71
N HIS A 365 -22.19 4.65 -4.43
CA HIS A 365 -22.52 4.54 -5.84
C HIS A 365 -22.16 5.83 -6.57
N LEU A 366 -21.90 5.70 -7.87
CA LEU A 366 -21.75 6.83 -8.76
C LEU A 366 -23.14 7.33 -9.16
N GLU A 367 -23.33 8.64 -9.15
CA GLU A 367 -24.52 9.32 -9.65
C GLU A 367 -24.09 10.49 -10.52
N VAL A 368 -25.00 10.99 -11.37
CA VAL A 368 -24.72 12.11 -12.26
C VAL A 368 -25.55 13.31 -11.83
N HIS A 369 -24.89 14.46 -11.72
CA HIS A 369 -25.57 15.75 -11.58
C HIS A 369 -25.43 16.49 -12.90
N TYR A 370 -26.46 17.19 -13.34
CA TYR A 370 -26.45 17.90 -14.61
C TYR A 370 -26.41 19.40 -14.37
N GLN A 371 -25.53 20.10 -15.09
CA GLN A 371 -25.52 21.56 -15.10
C GLN A 371 -26.18 22.11 -16.37
N PRO A 372 -27.21 22.95 -16.27
CA PRO A 372 -27.88 23.56 -17.41
C PRO A 372 -26.98 24.48 -18.25
N GLN A 373 -27.07 24.36 -19.57
CA GLN A 373 -26.50 25.26 -20.58
C GLN A 373 -27.63 26.04 -21.25
N VAL A 374 -27.52 27.37 -21.31
CA VAL A 374 -28.59 28.23 -21.84
C VAL A 374 -28.10 29.12 -22.97
N ASP A 375 -29.00 29.39 -23.91
CA ASP A 375 -28.86 30.45 -24.92
C ASP A 375 -29.71 31.63 -24.48
N VAL A 376 -29.04 32.70 -24.03
CA VAL A 376 -29.74 33.85 -23.45
C VAL A 376 -30.42 34.73 -24.47
N ALA A 377 -30.01 34.68 -25.74
CA ALA A 377 -30.65 35.45 -26.80
C ALA A 377 -31.98 34.80 -27.21
N ARG A 378 -32.01 33.47 -27.25
CA ARG A 378 -33.23 32.69 -27.59
C ARG A 378 -34.07 32.35 -26.36
N GLY A 379 -33.56 32.56 -25.15
CA GLY A 379 -34.27 32.27 -23.91
C GLY A 379 -34.57 30.78 -23.72
N ARG A 380 -33.64 29.91 -24.11
CA ARG A 380 -33.85 28.45 -24.16
C ARG A 380 -32.74 27.65 -23.49
N LEU A 381 -33.11 26.48 -22.99
CA LEU A 381 -32.16 25.45 -22.58
C LEU A 381 -31.59 24.76 -23.83
N ILE A 382 -30.27 24.77 -24.00
CA ILE A 382 -29.59 24.24 -25.20
C ILE A 382 -28.80 22.96 -24.94
N GLY A 383 -28.53 22.65 -23.67
CA GLY A 383 -27.71 21.50 -23.29
C GLY A 383 -27.66 21.29 -21.79
N LEU A 384 -27.04 20.19 -21.41
CA LEU A 384 -26.77 19.81 -20.02
C LEU A 384 -25.35 19.26 -19.94
N GLU A 385 -24.53 19.69 -18.99
CA GLU A 385 -23.26 19.03 -18.71
C GLU A 385 -23.44 17.96 -17.63
N ALA A 386 -23.10 16.71 -17.95
CA ALA A 386 -23.10 15.59 -17.02
C ALA A 386 -21.84 15.59 -16.15
N LEU A 387 -22.03 15.86 -14.87
CA LEU A 387 -20.97 15.95 -13.89
C LEU A 387 -21.10 14.79 -12.89
N VAL A 388 -20.22 13.80 -13.05
CA VAL A 388 -20.19 12.62 -12.18
C VAL A 388 -19.94 13.01 -10.72
N ARG A 389 -20.64 12.37 -9.81
CA ARG A 389 -20.48 12.45 -8.37
C ARG A 389 -20.40 11.06 -7.79
N TRP A 390 -19.60 10.90 -6.74
CA TRP A 390 -19.54 9.65 -6.00
C TRP A 390 -20.17 9.84 -4.62
N ARG A 391 -21.30 9.19 -4.38
CA ARG A 391 -21.96 9.18 -3.07
C ARG A 391 -21.28 8.16 -2.17
N HIS A 392 -20.21 8.59 -1.50
CA HIS A 392 -19.42 7.77 -0.59
C HIS A 392 -20.08 7.68 0.81
N PRO A 393 -20.12 6.51 1.46
CA PRO A 393 -20.75 6.34 2.78
C PRO A 393 -20.11 7.19 3.88
N VAL A 394 -18.81 7.47 3.80
CA VAL A 394 -18.08 8.23 4.83
C VAL A 394 -17.90 9.71 4.44
N TYR A 395 -17.64 9.99 3.16
CA TYR A 395 -17.27 11.34 2.70
C TYR A 395 -18.47 12.11 2.12
N GLY A 396 -19.66 11.49 2.07
CA GLY A 396 -20.83 12.08 1.45
C GLY A 396 -20.63 12.20 -0.07
N LEU A 397 -21.03 13.34 -0.64
CA LEU A 397 -20.98 13.56 -2.08
C LEU A 397 -19.59 14.05 -2.50
N VAL A 398 -18.84 13.19 -3.16
CA VAL A 398 -17.47 13.43 -3.62
C VAL A 398 -17.46 13.87 -5.09
N GLY A 399 -16.71 14.94 -5.41
CA GLY A 399 -16.54 15.46 -6.76
C GLY A 399 -15.42 14.77 -7.57
N PRO A 400 -15.44 14.93 -8.90
CA PRO A 400 -14.55 14.21 -9.83
C PRO A 400 -13.06 14.48 -9.58
N ALA A 401 -12.69 15.70 -9.19
CA ALA A 401 -11.31 16.07 -8.90
C ALA A 401 -10.62 15.18 -7.85
N MET A 402 -11.39 14.54 -6.95
CA MET A 402 -10.83 13.65 -5.94
C MET A 402 -10.57 12.23 -6.47
N PHE A 403 -11.42 11.70 -7.36
CA PHE A 403 -11.41 10.28 -7.74
C PHE A 403 -11.08 10.00 -9.21
N VAL A 404 -11.28 10.94 -10.13
CA VAL A 404 -10.88 10.77 -11.54
C VAL A 404 -9.37 10.54 -11.68
N PRO A 405 -8.46 11.28 -10.99
CA PRO A 405 -7.03 10.97 -11.01
C PRO A 405 -6.69 9.58 -10.46
N GLN A 406 -7.53 9.04 -9.57
CA GLN A 406 -7.39 7.69 -9.04
C GLN A 406 -7.80 6.63 -10.07
N ALA A 407 -8.81 6.89 -10.89
CA ALA A 407 -9.19 6.03 -12.01
C ALA A 407 -8.12 6.04 -13.12
N GLU A 408 -7.57 7.21 -13.46
CA GLU A 408 -6.49 7.35 -14.45
C GLU A 408 -5.22 6.62 -14.01
N SER A 409 -4.73 6.89 -12.79
CA SER A 409 -3.52 6.26 -12.27
C SER A 409 -3.63 4.74 -12.08
N SER A 410 -4.85 4.20 -11.97
CA SER A 410 -5.11 2.76 -11.89
C SER A 410 -5.48 2.12 -13.23
N GLY A 411 -5.47 2.88 -14.33
CA GLY A 411 -5.82 2.37 -15.67
C GLY A 411 -7.30 2.02 -15.83
N ARG A 412 -8.19 2.53 -14.97
CA ARG A 412 -9.63 2.22 -14.93
C ARG A 412 -10.52 3.34 -15.46
N ILE A 413 -9.94 4.40 -16.00
CA ILE A 413 -10.70 5.54 -16.50
C ILE A 413 -11.70 5.15 -17.60
N PHE A 414 -11.36 4.19 -18.46
CA PHE A 414 -12.31 3.65 -19.45
C PHE A 414 -13.54 2.97 -18.81
N GLU A 415 -13.34 2.22 -17.73
CA GLU A 415 -14.46 1.60 -17.00
C GLU A 415 -15.35 2.67 -16.35
N LEU A 416 -14.75 3.73 -15.81
CA LEU A 416 -15.46 4.87 -15.23
C LEU A 416 -16.28 5.62 -16.28
N ASP A 417 -15.65 6.02 -17.40
CA ASP A 417 -16.30 6.77 -18.47
C ASP A 417 -17.48 5.98 -19.07
N MET A 418 -17.31 4.66 -19.28
CA MET A 418 -18.41 3.77 -19.71
C MET A 418 -19.53 3.65 -18.68
N HIS A 419 -19.21 3.64 -17.39
CA HIS A 419 -20.21 3.60 -16.34
C HIS A 419 -21.02 4.91 -16.31
N VAL A 420 -20.35 6.06 -16.38
CA VAL A 420 -20.99 7.39 -16.44
C VAL A 420 -21.87 7.51 -17.68
N LEU A 421 -21.37 7.10 -18.85
CA LEU A 421 -22.15 7.07 -20.09
C LEU A 421 -23.44 6.26 -19.96
N ASN A 422 -23.38 5.08 -19.32
CA ASN A 422 -24.57 4.27 -19.07
C ASN A 422 -25.58 4.99 -18.16
N LEU A 423 -25.12 5.65 -17.08
CA LEU A 423 -25.99 6.41 -16.19
C LEU A 423 -26.69 7.55 -16.95
N VAL A 424 -25.97 8.29 -17.77
CA VAL A 424 -26.52 9.38 -18.58
C VAL A 424 -27.53 8.86 -19.60
N CYS A 425 -27.22 7.79 -20.34
CA CYS A 425 -28.16 7.22 -21.29
C CYS A 425 -29.43 6.68 -20.61
N HIS A 426 -29.33 6.14 -19.40
CA HIS A 426 -30.49 5.75 -18.62
C HIS A 426 -31.36 6.94 -18.19
N ASP A 427 -30.75 8.04 -17.75
CA ASP A 427 -31.49 9.27 -17.41
C ASP A 427 -32.17 9.87 -18.66
N LEU A 428 -31.46 9.95 -19.79
CA LEU A 428 -32.00 10.38 -21.09
C LEU A 428 -33.20 9.52 -21.52
N MET A 429 -33.06 8.20 -21.44
CA MET A 429 -34.13 7.25 -21.75
C MET A 429 -35.35 7.48 -20.85
N ALA A 430 -35.15 7.68 -19.54
CA ALA A 430 -36.22 7.90 -18.58
C ALA A 430 -36.96 9.22 -18.83
N TRP A 431 -36.24 10.31 -19.13
CA TRP A 431 -36.85 11.60 -19.46
C TRP A 431 -37.65 11.54 -20.76
N ARG A 432 -37.11 10.89 -21.80
CA ARG A 432 -37.83 10.71 -23.08
C ARG A 432 -39.07 9.84 -22.94
N ALA A 433 -39.01 8.77 -22.15
CA ALA A 433 -40.17 7.92 -21.87
C ALA A 433 -41.31 8.68 -21.18
N ARG A 434 -41.00 9.78 -20.47
CA ARG A 434 -41.98 10.69 -19.85
C ARG A 434 -42.41 11.84 -20.76
N GLY A 435 -42.02 11.83 -22.03
CA GLY A 435 -42.40 12.85 -23.02
C GLY A 435 -41.70 14.20 -22.85
N ARG A 436 -40.56 14.23 -22.14
CA ARG A 436 -39.76 15.45 -21.98
C ARG A 436 -38.99 15.74 -23.28
N GLU A 437 -38.94 17.00 -23.66
CA GLU A 437 -37.98 17.46 -24.66
C GLU A 437 -36.61 17.60 -24.01
N VAL A 438 -35.64 16.81 -24.46
CA VAL A 438 -34.33 16.70 -23.83
C VAL A 438 -33.28 17.30 -24.76
N PRO A 439 -32.49 18.30 -24.32
CA PRO A 439 -31.37 18.80 -25.09
C PRO A 439 -30.18 17.82 -25.04
N PRO A 440 -29.15 18.00 -25.87
CA PRO A 440 -27.92 17.21 -25.79
C PRO A 440 -27.29 17.28 -24.40
N VAL A 441 -26.75 16.14 -23.94
CA VAL A 441 -26.01 16.01 -22.68
C VAL A 441 -24.54 15.85 -23.01
N ALA A 442 -23.72 16.75 -22.50
CA ALA A 442 -22.28 16.74 -22.62
C ALA A 442 -21.62 15.87 -21.54
N LEU A 443 -20.64 15.04 -21.92
CA LEU A 443 -19.89 14.17 -21.03
C LEU A 443 -18.39 14.39 -21.23
N ASN A 444 -17.69 14.59 -20.12
CA ASN A 444 -16.24 14.59 -20.08
C ASN A 444 -15.68 13.23 -20.46
N PHE A 445 -14.75 13.19 -21.42
CA PHE A 445 -14.17 11.94 -21.91
C PHE A 445 -12.65 11.97 -21.88
N SER A 446 -12.04 11.00 -21.20
CA SER A 446 -10.59 10.94 -21.09
C SER A 446 -9.93 10.48 -22.40
N ARG A 447 -8.66 10.85 -22.58
CA ARG A 447 -7.83 10.36 -23.69
C ARG A 447 -7.82 8.85 -23.79
N ALA A 448 -7.59 8.21 -22.65
CA ALA A 448 -7.39 6.77 -22.58
C ALA A 448 -8.65 6.05 -23.04
N SER A 449 -9.82 6.58 -22.70
CA SER A 449 -11.11 6.07 -23.16
C SER A 449 -11.32 6.31 -24.65
N LEU A 450 -11.02 7.52 -25.14
CA LEU A 450 -11.17 7.83 -26.55
C LEU A 450 -10.27 6.94 -27.42
N MET A 451 -9.06 6.63 -26.96
CA MET A 451 -8.09 5.77 -27.65
C MET A 451 -8.33 4.27 -27.43
N HIS A 452 -9.19 3.90 -26.49
CA HIS A 452 -9.46 2.51 -26.13
C HIS A 452 -10.08 1.74 -27.31
N THR A 453 -9.58 0.54 -27.61
CA THR A 453 -10.00 -0.23 -28.81
C THR A 453 -11.49 -0.56 -28.85
N GLN A 454 -12.14 -0.63 -27.68
CA GLN A 454 -13.55 -1.02 -27.56
C GLN A 454 -14.54 0.16 -27.47
N ILE A 455 -14.10 1.42 -27.57
CA ILE A 455 -15.01 2.57 -27.38
C ILE A 455 -16.21 2.55 -28.32
N PHE A 456 -15.98 2.30 -29.61
CA PHE A 456 -17.04 2.36 -30.62
C PHE A 456 -18.06 1.24 -30.46
N SER A 457 -17.59 0.01 -30.20
CA SER A 457 -18.48 -1.12 -29.99
C SER A 457 -19.31 -0.92 -28.71
N ARG A 458 -18.68 -0.49 -27.61
CA ARG A 458 -19.38 -0.25 -26.34
C ARG A 458 -20.38 0.89 -26.43
N LEU A 459 -20.04 1.98 -27.12
CA LEU A 459 -20.98 3.07 -27.37
C LEU A 459 -22.18 2.59 -28.20
N ALA A 460 -21.94 1.86 -29.29
CA ALA A 460 -23.01 1.32 -30.12
C ALA A 460 -23.94 0.39 -29.31
N ASP A 461 -23.37 -0.51 -28.51
CA ASP A 461 -24.13 -1.42 -27.63
C ASP A 461 -25.03 -0.63 -26.65
N ILE A 462 -24.52 0.46 -26.05
CA ILE A 462 -25.26 1.29 -25.10
C ILE A 462 -26.38 2.07 -25.80
N LEU A 463 -26.12 2.65 -26.96
CA LEU A 463 -27.13 3.37 -27.75
C LEU A 463 -28.25 2.43 -28.21
N GLU A 464 -27.90 1.22 -28.66
CA GLU A 464 -28.87 0.19 -29.04
C GLU A 464 -29.71 -0.27 -27.85
N ALA A 465 -29.08 -0.56 -26.70
CA ALA A 465 -29.76 -1.03 -25.50
C ALA A 465 -30.70 0.03 -24.88
N THR A 466 -30.35 1.32 -24.99
CA THR A 466 -31.13 2.41 -24.38
C THR A 466 -32.07 3.11 -25.35
N GLY A 467 -31.90 2.92 -26.66
CA GLY A 467 -32.67 3.60 -27.71
C GLY A 467 -32.46 5.12 -27.73
N VAL A 468 -31.38 5.61 -27.12
CA VAL A 468 -31.01 7.03 -27.11
C VAL A 468 -30.33 7.37 -28.44
N PRO A 469 -30.79 8.40 -29.18
CA PRO A 469 -30.10 8.91 -30.35
C PRO A 469 -28.72 9.45 -29.98
N GLY A 470 -27.69 9.15 -30.79
CA GLY A 470 -26.34 9.67 -30.58
C GLY A 470 -26.27 11.19 -30.57
N GLU A 471 -27.18 11.89 -31.26
CA GLU A 471 -27.26 13.35 -31.32
C GLU A 471 -27.57 14.03 -29.97
N LEU A 472 -28.07 13.27 -29.01
CA LEU A 472 -28.30 13.70 -27.63
C LEU A 472 -27.06 13.55 -26.74
N LEU A 473 -25.96 13.01 -27.26
CA LEU A 473 -24.70 12.90 -26.56
C LEU A 473 -23.69 13.86 -27.18
N GLU A 474 -22.97 14.57 -26.33
CA GLU A 474 -21.83 15.41 -26.69
C GLU A 474 -20.62 14.97 -25.89
N PHE A 475 -19.49 14.66 -26.54
CA PHE A 475 -18.27 14.26 -25.84
C PHE A 475 -17.30 15.44 -25.77
N GLU A 476 -16.95 15.81 -24.54
CA GLU A 476 -16.02 16.87 -24.24
C GLU A 476 -14.60 16.31 -24.16
N VAL A 477 -13.71 16.87 -24.98
CA VAL A 477 -12.30 16.49 -25.06
C VAL A 477 -11.43 17.69 -24.71
N THR A 478 -10.47 17.52 -23.80
CA THR A 478 -9.59 18.63 -23.41
C THR A 478 -8.58 18.95 -24.52
N GLU A 479 -8.18 20.22 -24.60
CA GLU A 479 -7.22 20.71 -25.60
C GLU A 479 -5.91 19.91 -25.66
N SER A 480 -5.39 19.48 -24.50
CA SER A 480 -4.14 18.69 -24.42
C SER A 480 -4.22 17.35 -25.14
N LEU A 481 -5.42 16.83 -25.39
CA LEU A 481 -5.63 15.59 -26.14
C LEU A 481 -5.32 15.75 -27.63
N LEU A 482 -5.41 16.97 -28.15
CA LEU A 482 -5.25 17.27 -29.57
C LEU A 482 -3.77 17.22 -30.02
N LEU A 483 -2.82 17.29 -29.09
CA LEU A 483 -1.38 17.45 -29.41
C LEU A 483 -0.68 16.18 -29.88
N ASP A 484 -1.12 15.01 -29.39
CA ASP A 484 -0.44 13.74 -29.64
C ASP A 484 -1.18 12.89 -30.69
N SER A 485 -0.53 12.68 -31.83
CA SER A 485 -1.04 11.89 -32.97
C SER A 485 -2.37 12.42 -33.58
N PRO A 486 -2.36 13.63 -34.19
CA PRO A 486 -3.56 14.29 -34.71
C PRO A 486 -4.35 13.44 -35.72
N GLN A 487 -3.67 12.66 -36.57
CA GLN A 487 -4.30 11.85 -37.61
C GLN A 487 -5.14 10.70 -37.04
N LEU A 488 -4.64 10.03 -35.99
CA LEU A 488 -5.36 8.95 -35.34
C LEU A 488 -6.57 9.50 -34.58
N LEU A 489 -6.41 10.65 -33.93
CA LEU A 489 -7.50 11.31 -33.22
C LEU A 489 -8.62 11.74 -34.16
N HIS A 490 -8.27 12.33 -35.31
CA HIS A 490 -9.23 12.70 -36.36
C HIS A 490 -10.08 11.52 -36.82
N GLN A 491 -9.45 10.38 -37.12
CA GLN A 491 -10.17 9.17 -37.56
C GLN A 491 -11.16 8.69 -36.49
N ARG A 492 -10.76 8.75 -35.22
CA ARG A 492 -11.58 8.27 -34.11
C ARG A 492 -12.76 9.19 -33.83
N VAL A 493 -12.56 10.49 -33.87
CA VAL A 493 -13.66 11.47 -33.71
C VAL A 493 -14.61 11.43 -34.89
N SER A 494 -14.10 11.27 -36.11
CA SER A 494 -14.97 11.07 -37.28
C SER A 494 -15.84 9.81 -37.13
N ALA A 495 -15.31 8.74 -36.55
CA ALA A 495 -16.08 7.53 -36.25
C ALA A 495 -17.12 7.73 -35.13
N LEU A 496 -16.83 8.55 -34.11
CA LEU A 496 -17.83 8.94 -33.11
C LEU A 496 -18.97 9.75 -33.72
N ARG A 497 -18.64 10.73 -34.57
CA ARG A 497 -19.64 11.54 -35.29
C ARG A 497 -20.48 10.70 -36.25
N ALA A 498 -19.92 9.64 -36.83
CA ALA A 498 -20.67 8.68 -37.64
C ALA A 498 -21.73 7.90 -36.82
N LEU A 499 -21.58 7.81 -35.50
CA LEU A 499 -22.60 7.28 -34.56
C LEU A 499 -23.60 8.37 -34.12
N GLY A 500 -23.50 9.58 -34.67
CA GLY A 500 -24.36 10.73 -34.37
C GLY A 500 -23.93 11.55 -33.15
N VAL A 501 -22.85 11.17 -32.47
CA VAL A 501 -22.36 11.85 -31.26
C VAL A 501 -21.68 13.18 -31.63
N ARG A 502 -22.02 14.24 -30.90
CA ARG A 502 -21.39 15.56 -31.04
C ARG A 502 -20.05 15.59 -30.31
N VAL A 503 -19.13 16.44 -30.74
CA VAL A 503 -17.84 16.59 -30.07
C VAL A 503 -17.57 18.06 -29.75
N ALA A 504 -17.21 18.31 -28.50
CA ALA A 504 -16.87 19.63 -28.00
C ALA A 504 -15.41 19.66 -27.53
N VAL A 505 -14.72 20.76 -27.79
CA VAL A 505 -13.36 21.01 -27.26
C VAL A 505 -13.47 21.79 -25.97
N ASP A 506 -12.90 21.24 -24.90
CA ASP A 506 -13.00 21.72 -23.53
C ASP A 506 -11.69 22.34 -23.00
N ASP A 507 -11.80 23.18 -21.96
CA ASP A 507 -10.71 23.89 -21.30
C ASP A 507 -9.79 24.69 -22.26
N PHE A 508 -10.35 25.24 -23.34
CA PHE A 508 -9.58 25.88 -24.39
C PHE A 508 -8.85 27.14 -23.92
N GLY A 509 -7.55 27.23 -24.23
CA GLY A 509 -6.68 28.37 -23.91
C GLY A 509 -5.81 28.18 -22.66
N THR A 510 -5.91 27.02 -22.01
CA THR A 510 -5.23 26.72 -20.74
C THR A 510 -3.91 25.96 -20.94
N GLY A 511 -3.67 25.44 -22.15
CA GLY A 511 -2.47 24.71 -22.56
C GLY A 511 -1.74 25.32 -23.76
N TYR A 512 -0.83 24.56 -24.37
CA TYR A 512 -0.17 24.94 -25.61
C TYR A 512 -1.07 24.60 -26.80
N SER A 513 -1.77 25.60 -27.34
CA SER A 513 -2.63 25.39 -28.50
C SER A 513 -1.82 25.12 -29.75
N ASN A 514 -1.97 23.93 -30.33
CA ASN A 514 -1.51 23.67 -31.69
C ASN A 514 -2.68 23.93 -32.66
N LEU A 515 -2.71 25.14 -33.24
CA LEU A 515 -3.73 25.53 -34.22
C LEU A 515 -3.78 24.57 -35.42
N ASP A 516 -2.66 23.95 -35.80
CA ASP A 516 -2.64 22.95 -36.87
C ASP A 516 -3.40 21.68 -36.48
N ALA A 517 -3.33 21.27 -35.21
CA ALA A 517 -4.07 20.11 -34.72
C ALA A 517 -5.59 20.38 -34.74
N LEU A 518 -6.02 21.57 -34.31
CA LEU A 518 -7.42 22.02 -34.38
C LEU A 518 -7.94 22.07 -35.82
N ASN A 519 -7.11 22.52 -36.76
CA ASN A 519 -7.53 22.61 -38.16
C ASN A 519 -7.91 21.26 -38.79
N SER A 520 -7.30 20.19 -38.30
CA SER A 520 -7.63 18.83 -38.72
C SER A 520 -8.74 18.16 -37.89
N PHE A 521 -9.15 18.75 -36.77
CA PHE A 521 -10.03 18.10 -35.80
C PHE A 521 -11.49 18.57 -36.00
N PRO A 522 -12.44 17.68 -36.34
CA PRO A 522 -13.84 18.08 -36.49
C PRO A 522 -14.52 18.15 -35.12
N PHE A 523 -14.98 19.34 -34.74
CA PHE A 523 -15.74 19.58 -33.52
C PHE A 523 -16.94 20.50 -33.82
N ASP A 524 -17.98 20.39 -32.99
CA ASP A 524 -19.24 21.11 -33.16
C ASP A 524 -19.31 22.33 -32.21
N ARG A 525 -18.58 22.29 -31.09
CA ARG A 525 -18.61 23.31 -30.03
C ARG A 525 -17.23 23.56 -29.43
N LEU A 526 -16.95 24.81 -29.10
CA LEU A 526 -15.77 25.25 -28.36
C LEU A 526 -16.20 25.80 -27.00
N LYS A 527 -15.63 25.28 -25.91
CA LYS A 527 -15.93 25.72 -24.55
C LYS A 527 -14.82 26.65 -24.05
N ALA A 528 -15.19 27.86 -23.64
CA ALA A 528 -14.26 28.83 -23.06
C ALA A 528 -14.22 28.66 -21.53
N ASP A 529 -13.06 28.25 -21.01
CA ASP A 529 -12.81 28.03 -19.57
C ASP A 529 -13.18 29.27 -18.75
N ARG A 530 -13.67 29.03 -17.52
CA ARG A 530 -14.03 30.07 -16.53
C ARG A 530 -12.98 31.17 -16.39
N ARG A 531 -11.69 30.87 -16.49
CA ARG A 531 -10.58 31.82 -16.37
C ARG A 531 -10.60 32.92 -17.44
N PHE A 532 -11.25 32.68 -18.58
CA PHE A 532 -11.40 33.66 -19.67
C PHE A 532 -12.76 34.35 -19.68
N VAL A 533 -13.72 33.81 -18.94
CA VAL A 533 -15.10 34.32 -18.83
C VAL A 533 -15.26 35.21 -17.60
N HIS A 534 -14.75 34.76 -16.45
CA HIS A 534 -14.88 35.47 -15.19
C HIS A 534 -14.00 36.73 -15.18
N GLY A 535 -14.62 37.89 -14.92
CA GLY A 535 -13.96 39.18 -14.88
C GLY A 535 -13.71 39.81 -16.25
N VAL A 536 -14.24 39.23 -17.34
CA VAL A 536 -14.08 39.73 -18.71
C VAL A 536 -14.59 41.16 -18.89
N ALA A 537 -15.60 41.57 -18.11
CA ALA A 537 -16.11 42.94 -18.13
C ALA A 537 -15.14 43.97 -17.51
N SER A 538 -14.19 43.51 -16.69
CA SER A 538 -13.35 44.38 -15.84
C SER A 538 -11.86 44.35 -16.18
N ASP A 539 -11.35 43.25 -16.77
CA ASP A 539 -9.95 43.11 -17.15
C ASP A 539 -9.77 43.14 -18.68
N ALA A 540 -9.09 44.17 -19.17
CA ALA A 540 -8.77 44.34 -20.59
C ALA A 540 -7.91 43.19 -21.15
N ARG A 541 -7.07 42.55 -20.32
CA ARG A 541 -6.27 41.39 -20.75
C ARG A 541 -7.17 40.18 -20.99
N THR A 542 -8.02 39.85 -20.01
CA THR A 542 -9.00 38.75 -20.13
C THR A 542 -9.92 38.96 -21.33
N ALA A 543 -10.44 40.18 -21.51
CA ALA A 543 -11.22 40.58 -22.68
C ALA A 543 -10.46 40.36 -24.01
N GLY A 544 -9.18 40.72 -24.05
CA GLY A 544 -8.33 40.51 -25.22
C GLY A 544 -8.12 39.04 -25.56
N VAL A 545 -7.84 38.19 -24.56
CA VAL A 545 -7.69 36.74 -24.76
C VAL A 545 -9.02 36.11 -25.16
N PHE A 546 -10.14 36.51 -24.54
CA PHE A 546 -11.46 36.05 -24.91
C PHE A 546 -11.80 36.35 -26.38
N ALA A 547 -11.47 37.56 -26.86
CA ALA A 547 -11.68 37.92 -28.27
C ALA A 547 -10.89 37.02 -29.25
N LEU A 548 -9.71 36.52 -28.85
CA LEU A 548 -8.97 35.53 -29.65
C LEU A 548 -9.70 34.20 -29.70
N ILE A 549 -10.20 33.71 -28.56
CA ILE A 549 -10.99 32.46 -28.47
C ILE A 549 -12.26 32.59 -29.32
N GLN A 550 -12.96 33.72 -29.24
CA GLN A 550 -14.11 34.03 -30.07
C GLN A 550 -13.78 34.02 -31.57
N GLY A 551 -12.65 34.61 -31.95
CA GLY A 551 -12.16 34.58 -33.33
C GLY A 551 -11.87 33.15 -33.81
N ILE A 552 -11.30 32.31 -32.96
CA ILE A 552 -11.03 30.89 -33.26
C ILE A 552 -12.34 30.13 -33.49
N ALA A 553 -13.32 30.27 -32.59
CA ALA A 553 -14.64 29.64 -32.77
C ALA A 553 -15.30 30.04 -34.09
N ALA A 554 -15.22 31.33 -34.45
CA ALA A 554 -15.76 31.83 -35.71
C ALA A 554 -15.03 31.28 -36.96
N VAL A 555 -13.71 31.10 -36.90
CA VAL A 555 -12.92 30.52 -38.00
C VAL A 555 -13.31 29.06 -38.25
N PHE A 556 -13.66 28.32 -37.21
CA PHE A 556 -14.03 26.91 -37.29
C PHE A 556 -15.53 26.63 -37.41
N ASP A 557 -16.36 27.68 -37.54
CA ASP A 557 -17.83 27.58 -37.57
C ASP A 557 -18.41 26.79 -36.37
N ALA A 558 -17.76 26.92 -35.20
CA ALA A 558 -18.11 26.20 -33.99
C ALA A 558 -18.96 27.06 -33.06
N GLU A 559 -19.92 26.44 -32.36
CA GLU A 559 -20.69 27.14 -31.32
C GLU A 559 -19.77 27.44 -30.12
N LEU A 560 -19.72 28.70 -29.67
CA LEU A 560 -18.94 29.11 -28.51
C LEU A 560 -19.80 29.05 -27.24
N LEU A 561 -19.44 28.19 -26.29
CA LEU A 561 -20.08 28.09 -24.97
C LEU A 561 -19.15 28.70 -23.90
N CYS A 562 -19.62 29.71 -23.18
CA CYS A 562 -18.85 30.31 -22.08
C CYS A 562 -19.15 29.63 -20.75
N GLU A 563 -18.12 29.12 -20.07
CA GLU A 563 -18.26 28.40 -18.82
C GLU A 563 -17.96 29.24 -17.58
N GLY A 564 -18.49 28.79 -16.45
CA GLY A 564 -18.20 29.39 -15.15
C GLY A 564 -18.69 30.83 -15.00
N LEU A 565 -19.77 31.20 -15.69
CA LEU A 565 -20.41 32.50 -15.52
C LEU A 565 -20.98 32.65 -14.10
N GLU A 566 -20.53 33.65 -13.37
CA GLU A 566 -20.94 33.91 -11.98
C GLU A 566 -21.66 35.27 -11.81
N ASP A 567 -21.37 36.25 -12.68
CA ASP A 567 -21.82 37.64 -12.54
C ASP A 567 -22.59 38.17 -13.77
N GLU A 568 -23.54 39.07 -13.52
CA GLU A 568 -24.37 39.70 -14.56
C GLU A 568 -23.59 40.68 -15.46
N ALA A 569 -22.53 41.29 -14.92
CA ALA A 569 -21.68 42.22 -15.67
C ALA A 569 -20.96 41.50 -16.81
N ASP A 570 -20.39 40.32 -16.53
CA ASP A 570 -19.73 39.49 -17.55
C ASP A 570 -20.75 39.00 -18.59
N LEU A 571 -21.97 38.64 -18.16
CA LEU A 571 -23.05 38.24 -19.07
C LEU A 571 -23.42 39.37 -20.05
N SER A 572 -23.56 40.60 -19.53
CA SER A 572 -23.89 41.77 -20.34
C SER A 572 -22.78 42.06 -21.35
N TRP A 573 -21.53 41.98 -20.92
CA TRP A 573 -20.36 42.18 -21.78
C TRP A 573 -20.27 41.14 -22.91
N LEU A 574 -20.59 39.88 -22.63
CA LEU A 574 -20.64 38.79 -23.62
C LEU A 574 -21.78 39.01 -24.63
N ALA A 575 -22.96 39.40 -24.14
CA ALA A 575 -24.13 39.66 -24.97
C ALA A 575 -23.91 40.81 -25.97
N GLU A 576 -23.24 41.89 -25.55
CA GLU A 576 -22.84 43.00 -26.43
C GLU A 576 -21.95 42.56 -27.60
N ARG A 577 -21.25 41.43 -27.45
CA ARG A 577 -20.33 40.86 -28.44
C ARG A 577 -20.92 39.69 -29.22
N GLY A 578 -22.22 39.45 -29.08
CA GLY A 578 -22.94 38.40 -29.79
C GLY A 578 -22.69 36.99 -29.25
N VAL A 579 -22.14 36.86 -28.03
CA VAL A 579 -21.95 35.57 -27.37
C VAL A 579 -23.11 35.33 -26.41
N HIS A 580 -23.89 34.28 -26.67
CA HIS A 580 -25.16 34.05 -25.98
C HIS A 580 -25.29 32.68 -25.32
N CYS A 581 -24.43 31.72 -25.67
CA CYS A 581 -24.43 30.39 -25.07
C CYS A 581 -23.55 30.41 -23.82
N VAL A 582 -24.15 30.16 -22.66
CA VAL A 582 -23.48 30.29 -21.36
C VAL A 582 -23.85 29.17 -20.40
N GLN A 583 -22.92 28.85 -19.51
CA GLN A 583 -23.08 27.91 -18.41
C GLN A 583 -22.39 28.48 -17.17
N GLY A 584 -23.02 28.35 -16.00
CA GLY A 584 -22.39 28.81 -14.76
C GLY A 584 -23.35 28.95 -13.58
N TRP A 585 -22.79 29.24 -12.41
CA TRP A 585 -23.54 29.37 -11.16
C TRP A 585 -24.47 30.58 -11.12
N TYR A 586 -24.27 31.57 -12.00
CA TYR A 586 -25.22 32.66 -12.18
C TYR A 586 -26.64 32.13 -12.49
N PHE A 587 -26.71 31.06 -13.30
CA PHE A 587 -27.95 30.39 -13.66
C PHE A 587 -28.30 29.24 -12.73
N SER A 588 -27.43 28.24 -12.64
CA SER A 588 -27.66 27.07 -11.80
C SER A 588 -26.36 26.33 -11.49
N ARG A 589 -26.30 25.75 -10.29
CA ARG A 589 -25.33 24.69 -9.98
C ARG A 589 -25.76 23.37 -10.64
N ALA A 590 -24.86 22.39 -10.65
CA ALA A 590 -25.21 21.03 -11.06
C ALA A 590 -26.28 20.45 -10.11
N GLN A 591 -27.32 19.83 -10.67
CA GLN A 591 -28.44 19.28 -9.91
C GLN A 591 -28.65 17.80 -10.24
N PRO A 592 -29.20 16.99 -9.31
CA PRO A 592 -29.46 15.57 -9.58
C PRO A 592 -30.58 15.40 -10.63
N ALA A 593 -30.61 14.24 -11.29
CA ALA A 593 -31.54 13.93 -12.39
C ALA A 593 -33.02 14.27 -12.11
N PRO A 594 -33.60 14.00 -10.91
CA PRO A 594 -35.00 14.33 -10.63
C PRO A 594 -35.31 15.83 -10.53
N ALA A 595 -34.30 16.66 -10.23
CA ALA A 595 -34.46 18.12 -10.25
C ALA A 595 -34.42 18.63 -11.70
N ILE A 596 -33.53 18.06 -12.52
CA ILE A 596 -33.39 18.40 -13.93
C ILE A 596 -34.63 18.02 -14.73
N GLU A 597 -35.26 16.88 -14.43
CA GLU A 597 -36.54 16.54 -15.06
C GLU A 597 -37.61 17.62 -14.84
N ARG A 598 -37.67 18.21 -13.63
CA ARG A 598 -38.60 19.31 -13.33
C ARG A 598 -38.22 20.58 -14.09
N VAL A 599 -36.93 20.86 -14.26
CA VAL A 599 -36.44 21.95 -15.10
C VAL A 599 -36.88 21.74 -16.55
N LEU A 600 -36.67 20.54 -17.12
CA LEU A 600 -37.08 20.20 -18.48
C LEU A 600 -38.59 20.41 -18.67
N GLN A 601 -39.40 19.95 -17.71
CA GLN A 601 -40.85 20.17 -17.71
C GLN A 601 -41.20 21.67 -17.74
N ARG A 602 -40.61 22.48 -16.86
CA ARG A 602 -40.88 23.91 -16.76
C ARG A 602 -40.52 24.66 -18.05
N PHE A 603 -39.37 24.33 -18.65
CA PHE A 603 -38.96 24.93 -19.92
C PHE A 603 -39.89 24.53 -21.07
N GLN A 604 -40.36 23.28 -21.10
CA GLN A 604 -41.33 22.81 -22.08
C GLN A 604 -42.69 23.51 -21.95
N GLU A 605 -43.15 23.77 -20.71
CA GLU A 605 -44.40 24.50 -20.44
C GLU A 605 -44.31 26.00 -20.81
N ALA A 606 -43.10 26.58 -20.76
CA ALA A 606 -42.87 28.01 -20.97
C ALA A 606 -42.64 28.43 -22.45
N GLN A 607 -42.71 27.50 -23.42
CA GLN A 607 -42.32 27.67 -24.84
C GLN A 607 -43.09 28.74 -25.66
N ALA A 608 -43.92 29.59 -25.05
CA ALA A 608 -44.73 30.58 -25.77
C ALA A 608 -43.94 31.84 -26.23
N ALA A 609 -42.81 32.17 -25.59
CA ALA A 609 -41.98 33.34 -25.92
C ALA A 609 -40.52 33.15 -25.46
N PRO A 610 -39.53 33.91 -26.01
CA PRO A 610 -38.16 33.90 -25.52
C PRO A 610 -38.12 34.34 -24.05
N LEU A 611 -37.63 33.48 -23.16
CA LEU A 611 -37.52 33.78 -21.74
C LEU A 611 -36.46 34.83 -21.48
N SER A 612 -36.78 35.80 -20.63
CA SER A 612 -35.80 36.75 -20.09
C SER A 612 -34.81 36.05 -19.15
N VAL A 613 -33.66 36.68 -18.90
CA VAL A 613 -32.64 36.15 -17.97
C VAL A 613 -33.22 35.86 -16.58
N PRO A 614 -34.01 36.76 -15.95
CA PRO A 614 -34.65 36.47 -14.66
C PRO A 614 -35.61 35.28 -14.70
N GLU A 615 -36.39 35.13 -15.77
CA GLU A 615 -37.32 34.00 -15.93
C GLU A 615 -36.57 32.68 -16.07
N MET A 616 -35.52 32.63 -16.90
CA MET A 616 -34.67 31.45 -17.02
C MET A 616 -34.07 31.05 -15.67
N ARG A 617 -33.53 32.01 -14.92
CA ARG A 617 -32.99 31.75 -13.58
C ARG A 617 -34.06 31.20 -12.63
N ALA A 618 -35.29 31.71 -12.70
CA ALA A 618 -36.40 31.21 -11.88
C ALA A 618 -36.82 29.79 -12.26
N LEU A 619 -36.79 29.42 -13.55
CA LEU A 619 -37.12 28.06 -13.97
C LEU A 619 -36.03 27.04 -13.59
N LEU A 620 -34.77 27.48 -13.59
CA LEU A 620 -33.60 26.66 -13.26
C LEU A 620 -33.38 26.47 -11.74
N ALA A 621 -33.95 27.35 -10.90
CA ALA A 621 -33.92 27.23 -9.43
C ALA A 621 -34.90 26.16 -8.91
#